data_AF-A0A9W8QZ48-F1
#
_entry.id   AF-A0A9W8QZ48-F1
#
_cell.length_a   1.000
_cell.length_b   1.000
_cell.length_c   1.000
_cell.angle_alpha   90.00
_cell.angle_beta   90.00
_cell.angle_gamma   90.00
#
_symmetry.space_group_name_H-M   'P 1'
#
loop_
_entity.id
_entity.type
_entity.pdbx_description
1 polymer ?
#
loop_
_entity_poly.entity_id
_entity_poly.type
_entity_poly.pdbx_seq_one_letter_code
_entity_poly.pdbx_strand_id
1 'polypeptide(L)'
;MSTTTTQTSGSTTTVKLAFDTTLHNKYKYGAYLPVYDETTTFPPLQSFEFNDRGLVANKAKSNLFPEGNSEVQVSKITPVIGTEIRGLQLSQLNDLQKDELALLIAERGVVVFRDQDFKDIGIQKQKEFGRYFGPLHIHVRDTNQLERTSRTIWSFTTSILAQITNTGMRASLTSCPP
;
A
#
# COMPACT_ATOMS: atom_id res chain seq x y z
N MET A 1 66.14 4.67 -7.22
CA MET A 1 64.83 5.24 -7.60
C MET A 1 63.88 4.07 -7.78
N SER A 2 62.77 4.04 -7.02
CA SER A 2 61.86 2.88 -6.99
C SER A 2 60.52 3.26 -7.62
N THR A 3 60.20 2.66 -8.76
CA THR A 3 58.91 2.85 -9.44
C THR A 3 57.87 1.90 -8.87
N THR A 4 56.90 2.45 -8.14
CA THR A 4 55.71 1.72 -7.70
C THR A 4 54.69 1.63 -8.84
N THR A 5 54.43 0.42 -9.33
CA THR A 5 53.38 0.17 -10.33
C THR A 5 52.07 -0.21 -9.63
N THR A 6 51.10 0.70 -9.63
CA THR A 6 49.74 0.41 -9.15
C THR A 6 49.01 -0.47 -10.17
N GLN A 7 48.62 -1.68 -9.78
CA GLN A 7 47.77 -2.54 -10.61
C GLN A 7 46.30 -2.34 -10.23
N THR A 8 45.53 -1.70 -11.10
CA THR A 8 44.08 -1.56 -10.94
C THR A 8 43.38 -2.83 -11.45
N SER A 9 43.11 -3.78 -10.56
CA SER A 9 42.35 -4.99 -10.88
C SER A 9 40.87 -4.68 -11.12
N GLY A 10 40.52 -4.36 -12.37
CA GLY A 10 39.15 -4.09 -12.79
C GLY A 10 38.27 -5.35 -12.77
N SER A 11 37.57 -5.57 -11.65
CA SER A 11 36.51 -6.59 -11.58
C SER A 11 35.42 -6.26 -12.60
N THR A 12 35.26 -7.11 -13.62
CA THR A 12 34.22 -6.95 -14.64
C THR A 12 32.86 -7.30 -14.05
N THR A 13 32.18 -6.32 -13.46
CA THR A 13 30.80 -6.48 -12.96
C THR A 13 29.89 -6.90 -14.10
N THR A 14 29.38 -8.13 -14.05
CA THR A 14 28.41 -8.64 -15.02
C THR A 14 27.11 -7.85 -14.90
N VAL A 15 26.89 -6.90 -15.82
CA VAL A 15 25.66 -6.11 -15.88
C VAL A 15 24.52 -7.04 -16.35
N LYS A 16 23.64 -7.42 -15.42
CA LYS A 16 22.39 -8.09 -15.76
C LYS A 16 21.48 -7.11 -16.49
N LEU A 17 20.76 -7.58 -17.51
CA LEU A 17 19.74 -6.77 -18.17
C LEU A 17 18.70 -6.32 -17.14
N ALA A 18 18.33 -5.03 -17.15
CA ALA A 18 17.38 -4.47 -16.19
C ALA A 18 15.95 -5.02 -16.35
N PHE A 19 15.66 -5.66 -17.49
CA PHE A 19 14.38 -6.26 -17.83
C PHE A 19 14.60 -7.64 -18.46
N ASP A 20 13.85 -8.64 -18.01
CA ASP A 20 13.80 -9.99 -18.59
C ASP A 20 12.33 -10.43 -18.68
N THR A 21 11.85 -10.61 -19.92
CA THR A 21 10.48 -11.01 -20.24
C THR A 21 10.12 -12.39 -19.67
N THR A 22 11.07 -13.32 -19.65
CA THR A 22 10.86 -14.68 -19.15
C THR A 22 10.73 -14.71 -17.62
N LEU A 23 11.46 -13.83 -16.93
CA LEU A 23 11.36 -13.63 -15.49
C LEU A 23 10.07 -12.89 -15.13
N HIS A 24 9.71 -11.84 -15.88
CA HIS A 24 8.44 -11.12 -15.70
C HIS A 24 7.23 -12.07 -15.82
N ASN A 25 7.19 -12.90 -16.86
CA ASN A 25 6.09 -13.86 -17.09
C ASN A 25 6.01 -14.98 -16.04
N LYS A 26 7.12 -15.27 -15.33
CA LYS A 26 7.17 -16.25 -14.23
C LYS A 26 6.89 -15.64 -12.86
N TYR A 27 6.80 -14.32 -12.75
CA TYR A 27 6.63 -13.65 -11.46
C TYR A 27 5.20 -13.86 -10.93
N LYS A 28 5.09 -14.39 -9.70
CA LYS A 28 3.81 -14.72 -9.04
C LYS A 28 2.79 -13.57 -9.07
N TYR A 29 3.27 -12.33 -8.95
CA TYR A 29 2.43 -11.13 -8.95
C TYR A 29 2.57 -10.33 -10.26
N GLY A 30 2.69 -11.02 -11.41
CA GLY A 30 2.85 -10.39 -12.73
C GLY A 30 1.79 -9.32 -13.05
N ALA A 31 0.55 -9.51 -12.59
CA ALA A 31 -0.54 -8.54 -12.75
C ALA A 31 -0.40 -7.25 -11.92
N TYR A 32 0.56 -7.20 -10.99
CA TYR A 32 0.90 -6.04 -10.15
C TYR A 32 2.17 -5.31 -10.62
N LEU A 33 2.79 -5.78 -11.70
CA LEU A 33 3.97 -5.12 -12.27
C LEU A 33 3.56 -3.79 -12.90
N PRO A 34 4.44 -2.77 -12.88
CA PRO A 34 4.16 -1.50 -13.55
C PRO A 34 3.90 -1.71 -15.04
N VAL A 35 2.75 -1.24 -15.52
CA VAL A 35 2.39 -1.23 -16.94
C VAL A 35 2.18 0.21 -17.38
N TYR A 36 3.03 0.67 -18.29
CA TYR A 36 2.81 1.90 -19.02
C TYR A 36 1.66 1.69 -20.00
N ASP A 37 0.75 2.65 -20.02
CA ASP A 37 -0.46 2.61 -20.83
C ASP A 37 -0.67 4.02 -21.34
N GLU A 38 -0.32 4.21 -22.61
CA GLU A 38 -0.43 5.48 -23.33
C GLU A 38 -1.90 5.76 -23.72
N THR A 39 -2.81 4.91 -23.23
CA THR A 39 -4.23 4.82 -23.53
C THR A 39 -5.00 4.44 -22.26
N THR A 40 -5.11 5.33 -21.26
CA THR A 40 -6.07 5.13 -20.14
C THR A 40 -6.89 6.41 -19.77
N THR A 41 -8.16 6.53 -20.22
CA THR A 41 -9.03 7.75 -20.11
C THR A 41 -9.66 7.78 -18.75
N PHE A 42 -9.46 8.89 -18.06
CA PHE A 42 -10.29 9.22 -16.91
C PHE A 42 -11.08 10.47 -17.22
N PRO A 43 -12.42 10.41 -17.17
CA PRO A 43 -13.23 11.62 -17.26
C PRO A 43 -12.86 12.57 -16.10
N PRO A 44 -13.15 13.87 -16.23
CA PRO A 44 -12.95 14.83 -15.14
C PRO A 44 -13.54 14.33 -13.82
N LEU A 45 -12.82 14.54 -12.72
CA LEU A 45 -13.26 14.13 -11.39
C LEU A 45 -14.60 14.79 -11.06
N GLN A 46 -15.59 13.98 -10.73
CA GLN A 46 -16.90 14.45 -10.27
C GLN A 46 -16.88 14.63 -8.75
N SER A 47 -17.56 15.67 -8.26
CA SER A 47 -17.83 15.83 -6.84
C SER A 47 -18.75 14.69 -6.37
N PHE A 48 -18.40 14.05 -5.26
CA PHE A 48 -19.23 13.04 -4.60
C PHE A 48 -19.42 13.43 -3.14
N GLU A 49 -20.53 12.98 -2.55
CA GLU A 49 -20.77 13.11 -1.12
C GLU A 49 -19.98 12.02 -0.39
N PHE A 50 -19.15 12.42 0.59
CA PHE A 50 -18.39 11.49 1.42
C PHE A 50 -19.13 11.23 2.73
N ASN A 51 -19.47 9.96 2.97
CA ASN A 51 -20.06 9.50 4.23
C ASN A 51 -19.06 8.58 4.95
N ASP A 52 -18.62 8.98 6.14
CA ASP A 52 -17.65 8.21 6.92
C ASP A 52 -18.30 6.98 7.59
N ARG A 53 -17.83 5.79 7.21
CA ARG A 53 -18.24 4.50 7.77
C ARG A 53 -18.02 4.43 9.30
N GLY A 54 -17.00 5.10 9.82
CA GLY A 54 -16.70 5.13 11.25
C GLY A 54 -17.83 5.73 12.12
N LEU A 55 -18.72 6.53 11.54
CA LEU A 55 -19.86 7.13 12.24
C LEU A 55 -20.98 6.13 12.55
N VAL A 56 -21.11 5.05 11.77
CA VAL A 56 -22.14 4.00 11.94
C VAL A 56 -21.64 2.88 12.86
N ALA A 57 -20.34 2.80 13.08
CA ALA A 57 -19.67 1.73 13.82
C ALA A 57 -20.04 1.68 15.32
N ASN A 58 -20.01 0.47 15.88
CA ASN A 58 -20.11 0.30 17.33
C ASN A 58 -18.85 0.83 18.03
N LYS A 59 -19.02 1.79 18.94
CA LYS A 59 -17.93 2.39 19.71
C LYS A 59 -17.11 1.38 20.51
N ALA A 60 -17.74 0.30 20.97
CA ALA A 60 -17.10 -0.78 21.71
C ALA A 60 -16.22 -1.71 20.84
N LYS A 61 -16.34 -1.66 19.50
CA LYS A 61 -15.55 -2.44 18.53
C LYS A 61 -15.60 -3.96 18.79
N SER A 62 -16.77 -4.44 19.23
CA SER A 62 -16.99 -5.80 19.71
C SER A 62 -17.02 -6.86 18.61
N ASN A 63 -17.27 -6.48 17.36
CA ASN A 63 -17.22 -7.43 16.23
C ASN A 63 -15.76 -7.61 15.77
N LEU A 64 -14.93 -6.56 15.85
CA LEU A 64 -13.53 -6.54 15.48
C LEU A 64 -12.65 -7.18 16.58
N PHE A 65 -12.98 -6.94 17.85
CA PHE A 65 -12.30 -7.49 19.02
C PHE A 65 -13.30 -8.20 19.96
N PRO A 66 -13.80 -9.39 19.59
CA PRO A 66 -14.69 -10.15 20.45
C PRO A 66 -13.99 -10.58 21.74
N GLU A 67 -14.68 -10.43 22.87
CA GLU A 67 -14.14 -10.77 24.20
C GLU A 67 -13.70 -12.24 24.25
N GLY A 68 -12.45 -12.48 24.66
CA GLY A 68 -11.86 -13.81 24.76
C GLY A 68 -11.06 -14.29 23.55
N ASN A 69 -11.07 -13.60 22.41
CA ASN A 69 -10.19 -13.97 21.29
C ASN A 69 -8.72 -13.65 21.60
N SER A 70 -7.97 -14.66 22.03
CA SER A 70 -6.56 -14.56 22.42
C SER A 70 -5.59 -14.54 21.22
N GLU A 71 -6.08 -14.78 20.00
CA GLU A 71 -5.26 -14.77 18.78
C GLU A 71 -5.00 -13.34 18.29
N VAL A 72 -5.94 -12.41 18.56
CA VAL A 72 -5.83 -11.01 18.12
C VAL A 72 -5.03 -10.19 19.13
N GLN A 73 -3.81 -9.82 18.73
CA GLN A 73 -2.92 -9.00 19.55
C GLN A 73 -2.97 -7.54 19.08
N VAL A 74 -3.29 -6.62 19.99
CA VAL A 74 -3.38 -5.18 19.72
C VAL A 74 -2.31 -4.44 20.53
N SER A 75 -1.41 -3.73 19.85
CA SER A 75 -0.33 -2.95 20.46
C SER A 75 -0.38 -1.50 20.00
N LYS A 76 -0.08 -0.55 20.89
CA LYS A 76 0.00 0.88 20.54
C LYS A 76 1.41 1.21 20.08
N ILE A 77 1.56 1.72 18.86
CA ILE A 77 2.88 2.08 18.29
C ILE A 77 3.41 3.34 18.97
N THR A 78 2.55 4.35 19.17
CA THR A 78 2.84 5.52 20.00
C THR A 78 1.65 5.81 20.92
N PRO A 79 1.82 6.63 21.98
CA PRO A 79 0.71 6.97 22.87
C PRO A 79 -0.48 7.60 22.11
N VAL A 80 -0.21 8.58 21.25
CA VAL A 80 -1.25 9.39 20.58
C VAL A 80 -1.76 8.75 19.29
N ILE A 81 -0.87 8.24 18.44
CA ILE A 81 -1.20 7.71 17.11
C ILE A 81 -0.64 6.30 16.88
N GLY A 82 -1.22 5.57 15.93
CA GLY A 82 -0.67 4.29 15.48
C GLY A 82 -1.05 3.10 16.37
N THR A 83 -1.69 2.10 15.79
CA THR A 83 -1.97 0.80 16.44
C THR A 83 -1.48 -0.33 15.53
N GLU A 84 -0.73 -1.28 16.08
CA GLU A 84 -0.38 -2.53 15.39
C GLU A 84 -1.36 -3.64 15.81
N ILE A 85 -1.86 -4.40 14.84
CA ILE A 85 -2.75 -5.54 15.03
C ILE A 85 -2.11 -6.79 14.40
N ARG A 86 -2.14 -7.90 15.12
CA ARG A 86 -1.76 -9.24 14.66
C ARG A 86 -2.91 -10.21 14.88
N GLY A 87 -2.94 -11.31 14.13
CA GLY A 87 -3.96 -12.36 14.27
C GLY A 87 -5.32 -12.08 13.60
N LEU A 88 -5.45 -10.97 12.85
CA LEU A 88 -6.68 -10.61 12.14
C LEU A 88 -6.37 -10.41 10.64
N GLN A 89 -7.11 -11.07 9.75
CA GLN A 89 -6.92 -10.98 8.29
C GLN A 89 -7.94 -10.03 7.66
N LEU A 90 -7.46 -9.00 6.95
CA LEU A 90 -8.31 -8.02 6.24
C LEU A 90 -9.20 -8.68 5.16
N SER A 91 -8.78 -9.81 4.61
CA SER A 91 -9.48 -10.58 3.58
C SER A 91 -10.78 -11.24 4.05
N GLN A 92 -10.93 -11.45 5.36
CA GLN A 92 -12.03 -12.19 5.98
C GLN A 92 -12.99 -11.29 6.78
N LEU A 93 -12.76 -9.96 6.79
CA LEU A 93 -13.59 -9.05 7.56
C LEU A 93 -15.02 -8.93 7.00
N ASN A 94 -15.99 -9.06 7.90
CA ASN A 94 -17.39 -8.72 7.66
C ASN A 94 -17.57 -7.20 7.61
N ASP A 95 -18.65 -6.72 7.00
CA ASP A 95 -18.89 -5.28 6.81
C ASP A 95 -18.98 -4.51 8.15
N LEU A 96 -19.64 -5.08 9.17
CA LEU A 96 -19.65 -4.52 10.53
C LEU A 96 -18.25 -4.39 11.14
N GLN A 97 -17.32 -5.32 10.83
CA GLN A 97 -15.94 -5.24 11.29
C GLN A 97 -15.14 -4.18 10.51
N LYS A 98 -15.46 -3.94 9.24
CA LYS A 98 -14.86 -2.87 8.44
C LYS A 98 -15.32 -1.49 8.93
N ASP A 99 -16.58 -1.35 9.36
CA ASP A 99 -17.07 -0.11 9.99
C ASP A 99 -16.33 0.16 11.32
N GLU A 100 -16.22 -0.85 12.19
CA GLU A 100 -15.45 -0.75 13.44
C GLU A 100 -13.96 -0.47 13.22
N LEU A 101 -13.39 -0.98 12.11
CA LEU A 101 -12.04 -0.65 11.67
C LEU A 101 -11.93 0.80 11.18
N ALA A 102 -12.91 1.32 10.45
CA ALA A 102 -12.95 2.73 10.05
C ALA A 102 -12.93 3.65 11.28
N LEU A 103 -13.73 3.33 12.31
CA LEU A 103 -13.73 4.06 13.58
C LEU A 103 -12.37 3.97 14.30
N LEU A 104 -11.74 2.79 14.34
CA LEU A 104 -10.40 2.64 14.94
C LEU A 104 -9.34 3.47 14.20
N ILE A 105 -9.43 3.55 12.87
CA ILE A 105 -8.54 4.38 12.04
C ILE A 105 -8.80 5.87 12.33
N ALA A 106 -10.06 6.31 12.45
CA ALA A 106 -10.40 7.69 12.82
C ALA A 106 -9.87 8.07 14.21
N GLU A 107 -9.94 7.17 15.20
CA GLU A 107 -9.44 7.39 16.56
C GLU A 107 -7.91 7.39 16.68
N ARG A 108 -7.20 6.61 15.84
CA ARG A 108 -5.74 6.35 15.97
C ARG A 108 -4.90 6.94 14.85
N GLY A 109 -5.52 7.46 13.80
CA GLY A 109 -4.92 7.98 12.56
C GLY A 109 -4.33 6.90 11.65
N VAL A 110 -3.61 5.93 12.22
CA VAL A 110 -2.94 4.85 11.48
C VAL A 110 -3.16 3.52 12.21
N VAL A 111 -3.50 2.48 11.44
CA VAL A 111 -3.57 1.09 11.92
C VAL A 111 -2.72 0.22 10.99
N VAL A 112 -1.87 -0.62 11.57
CA VAL A 112 -0.92 -1.48 10.86
C VAL A 112 -1.27 -2.94 11.13
N PHE A 113 -1.55 -3.70 10.08
CA PHE A 113 -1.79 -5.13 10.17
C PHE A 113 -0.52 -5.91 9.82
N ARG A 114 -0.14 -6.89 10.64
CA ARG A 114 0.96 -7.82 10.34
C ARG A 114 0.43 -9.10 9.69
N ASP A 115 1.33 -9.81 9.03
CA ASP A 115 1.13 -11.20 8.57
C ASP A 115 -0.12 -11.41 7.71
N GLN A 116 -0.33 -10.48 6.76
CA GLN A 116 -1.51 -10.44 5.91
C GLN A 116 -1.39 -11.33 4.65
N ASP A 117 -2.47 -12.03 4.36
CA ASP A 117 -2.75 -12.70 3.07
C ASP A 117 -3.19 -11.71 1.97
N PHE A 118 -3.42 -10.43 2.31
CA PHE A 118 -4.01 -9.41 1.43
C PHE A 118 -3.27 -9.20 0.09
N LYS A 119 -2.00 -9.60 -0.02
CA LYS A 119 -1.23 -9.63 -1.27
C LYS A 119 -1.67 -10.72 -2.26
N ASP A 120 -2.27 -11.79 -1.76
CA ASP A 120 -2.64 -13.02 -2.47
C ASP A 120 -4.13 -13.09 -2.84
N ILE A 121 -4.99 -12.25 -2.26
CA ILE A 121 -6.46 -12.27 -2.50
C ILE A 121 -6.88 -11.82 -3.92
N GLY A 122 -5.95 -11.30 -4.71
CA GLY A 122 -6.19 -10.78 -6.06
C GLY A 122 -6.71 -9.34 -6.11
N ILE A 123 -6.49 -8.71 -7.26
CA ILE A 123 -6.66 -7.26 -7.43
C ILE A 123 -8.11 -6.79 -7.22
N GLN A 124 -9.12 -7.58 -7.63
CA GLN A 124 -10.51 -7.15 -7.50
C GLN A 124 -10.95 -7.08 -6.03
N LYS A 125 -10.63 -8.09 -5.21
CA LYS A 125 -10.91 -8.08 -3.77
C LYS A 125 -10.20 -6.93 -3.05
N GLN A 126 -8.95 -6.61 -3.43
CA GLN A 126 -8.25 -5.44 -2.89
C GLN A 126 -8.96 -4.13 -3.24
N LYS A 127 -9.47 -3.98 -4.48
CA LYS A 127 -10.28 -2.82 -4.89
C LYS A 127 -11.62 -2.78 -4.17
N GLU A 128 -12.31 -3.91 -4.02
CA GLU A 128 -13.58 -4.01 -3.28
C GLU A 128 -13.40 -3.59 -1.82
N PHE A 129 -12.34 -4.05 -1.16
CA PHE A 129 -11.98 -3.62 0.18
C PHE A 129 -11.75 -2.10 0.26
N GLY A 130 -10.99 -1.53 -0.69
CA GLY A 130 -10.80 -0.07 -0.74
C GLY A 130 -12.08 0.72 -1.03
N ARG A 131 -12.95 0.22 -1.93
CA ARG A 131 -14.25 0.81 -2.27
C ARG A 131 -15.21 0.87 -1.08
N TYR A 132 -15.05 -0.02 -0.09
CA TYR A 132 -15.89 -0.05 1.10
C TYR A 132 -15.86 1.27 1.88
N PHE A 133 -14.67 1.89 1.96
CA PHE A 133 -14.40 3.13 2.69
C PHE A 133 -14.64 4.39 1.85
N GLY A 134 -14.83 4.27 0.53
CA GLY A 134 -15.14 5.40 -0.35
C GLY A 134 -14.71 5.19 -1.81
N PRO A 135 -14.99 6.14 -2.71
CA PRO A 135 -14.59 6.07 -4.11
C PRO A 135 -13.07 5.94 -4.26
N LEU A 136 -12.64 4.97 -5.06
CA LEU A 136 -11.23 4.74 -5.35
C LEU A 136 -10.69 5.85 -6.26
N HIS A 137 -9.90 6.76 -5.70
CA HIS A 137 -9.17 7.75 -6.49
C HIS A 137 -8.14 7.08 -7.40
N ILE A 138 -8.01 7.59 -8.62
CA ILE A 138 -7.01 7.16 -9.59
C ILE A 138 -6.01 8.30 -9.76
N HIS A 139 -4.80 8.10 -9.26
CA HIS A 139 -3.74 9.09 -9.41
C HIS A 139 -3.16 9.04 -10.82
N VAL A 140 -3.50 10.05 -11.63
CA VAL A 140 -3.03 10.18 -13.02
C VAL A 140 -1.56 10.61 -13.01
N ARG A 141 -0.69 9.75 -13.56
CA ARG A 141 0.71 10.12 -13.88
C ARG A 141 0.91 10.40 -15.37
N ASP A 142 0.10 9.76 -16.22
CA ASP A 142 0.23 9.76 -17.68
C ASP A 142 -1.10 10.28 -18.28
N THR A 143 -1.03 11.21 -19.23
CA THR A 143 -2.16 12.11 -19.60
C THR A 143 -3.08 11.61 -20.73
N ASN A 144 -2.79 10.47 -21.38
CA ASN A 144 -3.67 9.85 -22.39
C ASN A 144 -4.20 8.53 -21.82
N GLN A 145 -5.51 8.26 -21.71
CA GLN A 145 -6.72 8.50 -22.49
C GLN A 145 -7.26 7.34 -23.42
N LEU A 146 -7.41 6.06 -22.93
CA LEU A 146 -8.51 5.02 -23.13
C LEU A 146 -8.49 3.63 -22.32
N GLU A 147 -8.96 3.54 -21.06
CA GLU A 147 -9.11 2.35 -20.13
C GLU A 147 -8.25 1.04 -20.24
N ARG A 148 -7.42 0.74 -19.22
CA ARG A 148 -7.15 -0.65 -18.76
C ARG A 148 -6.98 -0.84 -17.25
N THR A 149 -7.44 -2.01 -16.79
CA THR A 149 -7.72 -2.29 -15.38
C THR A 149 -6.48 -2.49 -14.50
N SER A 150 -6.40 -1.68 -13.42
CA SER A 150 -5.59 -1.85 -12.17
C SER A 150 -4.53 -0.78 -11.89
N ARG A 151 -4.98 0.46 -11.68
CA ARG A 151 -4.13 1.61 -11.30
C ARG A 151 -4.37 2.15 -9.88
N THR A 152 -5.03 1.39 -9.01
CA THR A 152 -5.39 1.84 -7.64
C THR A 152 -4.50 1.28 -6.53
N ILE A 153 -3.83 0.15 -6.75
CA ILE A 153 -2.89 -0.42 -5.78
C ILE A 153 -1.47 0.00 -6.17
N TRP A 154 -0.83 0.82 -5.34
CA TRP A 154 0.57 1.20 -5.51
C TRP A 154 1.48 0.08 -5.00
N SER A 155 2.36 -0.42 -5.87
CA SER A 155 3.44 -1.32 -5.50
C SER A 155 4.72 -0.53 -5.24
N PHE A 156 5.15 -0.46 -3.97
CA PHE A 156 6.46 0.06 -3.58
C PHE A 156 7.38 -1.10 -3.22
N THR A 157 8.07 -1.68 -4.20
CA THR A 157 9.09 -2.71 -3.97
C THR A 157 10.46 -2.06 -3.76
N THR A 158 10.73 -1.59 -2.54
CA THR A 158 12.03 -1.02 -2.17
C THR A 158 12.76 -1.93 -1.20
N SER A 159 13.60 -2.82 -1.73
CA SER A 159 14.58 -3.57 -0.92
C SER A 159 15.86 -2.75 -0.79
N ILE A 160 15.84 -1.69 0.03
CA ILE A 160 17.00 -0.86 0.34
C ILE A 160 17.13 -0.71 1.86
N LEU A 161 18.34 -0.99 2.36
CA LEU A 161 18.73 -0.76 3.74
C LEU A 161 18.94 0.76 3.97
N ALA A 162 17.84 1.50 4.03
CA ALA A 162 17.87 2.96 4.17
C ALA A 162 18.14 3.36 5.63
N GLN A 163 19.34 3.88 5.90
CA GLN A 163 19.61 4.60 7.15
C GLN A 163 18.74 5.87 7.18
N ILE A 164 17.83 5.95 8.14
CA ILE A 164 16.95 7.11 8.32
C ILE A 164 17.75 8.23 9.01
N THR A 165 18.35 9.12 8.23
CA THR A 165 18.79 10.42 8.73
C THR A 165 17.58 11.34 8.86
N ASN A 166 17.38 11.88 10.07
CA ASN A 166 16.19 12.61 10.45
C ASN A 166 16.15 14.02 9.81
N THR A 167 15.59 14.15 8.61
CA THR A 167 15.29 15.44 7.98
C THR A 167 13.82 15.45 7.55
N GLY A 168 13.05 16.35 8.16
CA GLY A 168 11.59 16.30 8.09
C GLY A 168 11.02 16.66 6.72
N MET A 169 10.49 15.67 6.00
CA MET A 169 9.46 15.86 4.98
C MET A 169 8.19 15.14 5.40
N ARG A 170 7.15 15.90 5.73
CA ARG A 170 5.77 15.40 5.79
C ARG A 170 5.18 15.52 4.38
N ALA A 171 5.11 14.40 3.65
CA ALA A 171 4.37 14.33 2.41
C ALA A 171 2.90 13.95 2.69
N SER A 172 1.96 14.76 2.20
CA SER A 172 0.55 14.36 2.04
C SER A 172 0.33 13.99 0.57
N LEU A 173 -0.44 12.93 0.30
CA LEU A 173 -0.59 12.34 -1.04
C LEU A 173 -1.32 13.23 -2.06
N THR A 174 -1.76 14.44 -1.67
CA THR A 174 -2.55 15.36 -2.50
C THR A 174 -2.03 16.79 -2.55
N SER A 175 -0.94 17.13 -1.83
CA SER A 175 -0.46 18.52 -1.75
C SER A 175 0.59 18.86 -2.80
N CYS A 176 0.14 19.12 -4.04
CA CYS A 176 0.86 19.99 -4.96
C CYS A 176 0.27 21.42 -4.87
N PRO A 177 1.07 22.46 -4.59
CA PRO A 177 0.63 23.84 -4.79
C PRO A 177 0.51 24.15 -6.31
N PRO A 178 -0.26 25.19 -6.68
CA PRO A 178 -0.43 25.63 -8.08
C PRO A 178 0.84 26.24 -8.69
#